data_AF-A0A8S0U9E6-F1
#
_entry.id   AF-A0A8S0U9E6-F1
#
_cell.length_a   1.000
_cell.length_b   1.000
_cell.length_c   1.000
_cell.angle_alpha   90.00
_cell.angle_beta   90.00
_cell.angle_gamma   90.00
#
_symmetry.space_group_name_H-M   'P 1'
#
loop_
_entity.id
_entity.type
_entity.pdbx_description
1 polymer ?
#
loop_
_entity_poly.entity_id
_entity_poly.type
_entity_poly.pdbx_seq_one_letter_code
_entity_poly.pdbx_strand_id
1 'polypeptide(L)'
;MEITSEREHLNNFIVGSVPTVFYIPDYITAAEEDQLLNNIYQAPVSKWKSLKNRRLQNWGGTVHEKGLLAQDLPPWLKQITHRISEESRLFPSTINHVLINEYLLNQGIMPHQDGPAYVPVVAILSLGSSVVMDFTPHSSLNNSTDTSGNNINDKTSKPAHMAMNSREELNEYGPFSVVLMPRSLLIFKDKAYSGS
;
A
#
# COMPACT_ATOMS: atom_id res chain seq x y z
N MET A 1 17.02 -24.83 -2.43
CA MET A 1 16.65 -24.55 -3.83
C MET A 1 15.17 -24.16 -3.97
N GLU A 2 14.47 -23.82 -2.88
CA GLU A 2 13.02 -23.49 -2.89
C GLU A 2 12.70 -21.98 -2.89
N ILE A 3 13.60 -21.12 -2.42
CA ILE A 3 13.34 -19.67 -2.25
C ILE A 3 13.13 -18.95 -3.61
N THR A 4 13.67 -19.50 -4.70
CA THR A 4 13.57 -18.91 -6.05
C THR A 4 12.21 -19.11 -6.70
N SER A 5 11.50 -20.20 -6.40
CA SER A 5 10.23 -20.54 -7.06
C SER A 5 9.04 -19.69 -6.57
N GLU A 6 9.09 -19.18 -5.34
CA GLU A 6 7.94 -18.51 -4.72
C GLU A 6 7.90 -17.00 -5.04
N ARG A 7 9.06 -16.34 -5.13
CA ARG A 7 9.14 -14.94 -5.60
C ARG A 7 8.72 -14.77 -7.06
N GLU A 8 8.85 -15.82 -7.88
CA GLU A 8 8.40 -15.80 -9.27
C GLU A 8 6.88 -15.67 -9.40
N HIS A 9 6.11 -16.11 -8.40
CA HIS A 9 4.65 -16.09 -8.47
C HIS A 9 4.08 -14.67 -8.51
N LEU A 10 4.61 -13.75 -7.68
CA LEU A 10 4.14 -12.36 -7.61
C LEU A 10 4.63 -11.49 -8.79
N ASN A 11 5.73 -11.85 -9.42
CA ASN A 11 6.29 -11.06 -10.53
C ASN A 11 5.33 -10.92 -11.71
N ASN A 12 4.46 -11.91 -11.93
CA ASN A 12 3.43 -11.87 -12.98
C ASN A 12 2.28 -10.90 -12.66
N PHE A 13 2.22 -10.38 -11.44
CA PHE A 13 1.18 -9.47 -10.97
C PHE A 13 1.68 -8.03 -10.79
N ILE A 14 2.93 -7.73 -11.18
CA ILE A 14 3.46 -6.36 -11.11
C ILE A 14 2.67 -5.44 -12.06
N VAL A 15 2.23 -4.29 -11.55
CA VAL A 15 1.50 -3.28 -12.33
C VAL A 15 2.06 -1.88 -12.11
N GLY A 16 1.80 -1.00 -13.08
CA GLY A 16 2.28 0.38 -13.02
C GLY A 16 3.77 0.50 -13.31
N SER A 17 4.34 1.64 -12.95
CA SER A 17 5.76 1.93 -13.15
C SER A 17 6.64 1.36 -12.03
N VAL A 18 6.08 1.09 -10.85
CA VAL A 18 6.82 0.71 -9.64
C VAL A 18 6.81 -0.82 -9.44
N PRO A 19 7.97 -1.50 -9.37
CA PRO A 19 8.04 -2.97 -9.32
C PRO A 19 7.54 -3.60 -8.02
N THR A 20 7.22 -2.78 -7.01
CA THR A 20 6.72 -3.22 -5.70
C THR A 20 5.22 -3.03 -5.53
N VAL A 21 4.48 -2.93 -6.64
CA VAL A 21 3.01 -2.85 -6.69
C VAL A 21 2.47 -4.07 -7.42
N PHE A 22 1.72 -4.90 -6.71
CA PHE A 22 1.21 -6.19 -7.17
C PHE A 22 -0.31 -6.16 -7.20
N TYR A 23 -0.92 -6.53 -8.32
CA TYR A 23 -2.37 -6.61 -8.49
C TYR A 23 -2.80 -8.02 -8.90
N ILE A 24 -3.55 -8.68 -8.02
CA ILE A 24 -4.06 -10.04 -8.23
C ILE A 24 -5.59 -9.96 -8.46
N PRO A 25 -6.08 -10.20 -9.68
CA PRO A 25 -7.52 -10.25 -9.96
C PRO A 25 -8.16 -11.50 -9.37
N ASP A 26 -9.46 -11.44 -9.09
CA ASP A 26 -10.27 -12.58 -8.61
C ASP A 26 -9.61 -13.39 -7.46
N TYR A 27 -8.95 -12.68 -6.54
CA TYR A 27 -8.23 -13.25 -5.39
C TYR A 27 -9.16 -13.99 -4.41
N ILE A 28 -10.39 -13.51 -4.27
CA ILE A 28 -11.44 -14.23 -3.55
C ILE A 28 -12.56 -14.64 -4.51
N THR A 29 -13.29 -15.67 -4.12
CA THR A 29 -14.50 -16.09 -4.83
C THR A 29 -15.70 -15.18 -4.55
N ALA A 30 -16.73 -15.22 -5.41
CA ALA A 30 -17.98 -14.49 -5.16
C ALA A 30 -18.64 -14.90 -3.83
N ALA A 31 -18.57 -16.17 -3.46
CA ALA A 31 -19.12 -16.66 -2.19
C ALA A 31 -18.35 -16.11 -0.97
N GLU A 32 -17.03 -16.00 -1.06
CA GLU A 32 -16.21 -15.37 -0.01
C GLU A 32 -16.50 -13.85 0.08
N GLU A 33 -16.70 -13.17 -1.05
CA GLU A 33 -17.12 -11.77 -1.10
C GLU A 33 -18.46 -11.56 -0.39
N ASP A 34 -19.47 -12.39 -0.69
CA ASP A 34 -20.78 -12.33 -0.04
C ASP A 34 -20.68 -12.54 1.48
N GLN A 35 -19.85 -13.50 1.91
CA GLN A 35 -19.61 -13.75 3.33
C GLN A 35 -18.92 -12.58 4.03
N LEU A 36 -17.91 -11.97 3.39
CA LEU A 36 -17.22 -10.80 3.92
C LEU A 36 -18.17 -9.61 4.03
N LEU A 37 -18.94 -9.32 2.98
CA LEU A 37 -19.92 -8.24 2.97
C LEU A 37 -20.98 -8.44 4.07
N ASN A 38 -21.51 -9.66 4.21
CA ASN A 38 -22.45 -9.96 5.27
C ASN A 38 -21.86 -9.71 6.67
N ASN A 39 -20.63 -10.15 6.95
CA ASN A 39 -19.95 -9.88 8.22
C ASN A 39 -19.70 -8.39 8.46
N ILE A 40 -19.32 -7.65 7.42
CA ILE A 40 -19.07 -6.20 7.47
C ILE A 40 -20.34 -5.45 7.86
N TYR A 41 -21.46 -5.75 7.21
CA TYR A 41 -22.72 -5.04 7.44
C TYR A 41 -23.46 -5.49 8.72
N GLN A 42 -23.20 -6.70 9.22
CA GLN A 42 -23.70 -7.14 10.53
C GLN A 42 -22.91 -6.57 11.72
N ALA A 43 -21.78 -5.90 11.49
CA ALA A 43 -21.03 -5.24 12.54
C ALA A 43 -21.91 -4.19 13.28
N PRO A 44 -21.76 -4.04 14.61
CA PRO A 44 -22.54 -3.05 15.36
C PRO A 44 -22.38 -1.64 14.79
N VAL A 45 -23.43 -0.83 14.82
CA VAL A 45 -23.42 0.56 14.31
C VAL A 45 -22.28 1.38 14.93
N SER A 46 -21.92 1.11 16.19
CA SER A 46 -20.80 1.77 16.88
C SER A 46 -19.41 1.51 16.28
N LYS A 47 -19.25 0.45 15.46
CA LYS A 47 -18.02 0.20 14.70
C LYS A 47 -17.87 1.12 13.49
N TRP A 48 -18.98 1.65 12.97
CA TRP A 48 -18.97 2.56 11.84
C TRP A 48 -18.73 3.99 12.29
N LYS A 49 -17.70 4.61 11.74
CA LYS A 49 -17.41 6.04 11.87
C LYS A 49 -17.69 6.71 10.54
N SER A 50 -18.57 7.70 10.53
CA SER A 50 -18.79 8.56 9.37
C SER A 50 -17.68 9.61 9.30
N LEU A 51 -16.96 9.63 8.20
CA LEU A 51 -15.98 10.66 7.85
C LEU A 51 -16.57 11.56 6.75
N LYS A 52 -15.84 12.60 6.34
CA LYS A 52 -16.34 13.61 5.39
C LYS A 52 -16.99 13.00 4.13
N ASN A 53 -16.33 12.03 3.50
CA ASN A 53 -16.75 11.43 2.22
C ASN A 53 -16.70 9.90 2.22
N ARG A 54 -16.72 9.25 3.39
CA ARG A 54 -16.69 7.77 3.47
C ARG A 54 -17.13 7.31 4.85
N ARG A 55 -17.43 6.02 5.00
CA ARG A 55 -17.51 5.38 6.32
C ARG A 55 -16.30 4.48 6.55
N LEU A 56 -15.95 4.31 7.83
CA LEU A 56 -14.78 3.55 8.26
C LEU A 56 -15.16 2.60 9.39
N GLN A 57 -14.72 1.34 9.31
CA GLN A 57 -14.55 0.48 10.49
C GLN A 57 -13.07 0.31 10.81
N ASN A 58 -12.78 0.09 12.10
CA ASN A 58 -11.44 -0.17 12.59
C ASN A 58 -11.43 -1.48 13.43
N TRP A 59 -10.57 -2.41 13.04
CA TRP A 59 -10.39 -3.72 13.65
C TRP A 59 -8.92 -3.98 13.97
N GLY A 60 -8.67 -4.74 15.04
CA GLY A 60 -7.30 -5.09 15.46
C GLY A 60 -6.68 -4.13 16.49
N GLY A 61 -7.39 -3.07 16.85
CA GLY A 61 -6.97 -2.12 17.90
C GLY A 61 -7.05 -0.67 17.45
N THR A 62 -6.58 0.24 18.29
CA THR A 62 -6.55 1.68 17.97
C THR A 62 -5.11 2.14 17.85
N VAL A 63 -4.76 2.78 16.74
CA VAL A 63 -3.44 3.40 16.54
C VAL A 63 -3.40 4.73 17.29
N HIS A 64 -2.37 4.89 18.12
CA HIS A 64 -2.06 6.11 18.87
C HIS A 64 -0.60 6.53 18.62
N GLU A 65 -0.22 7.72 19.10
CA GLU A 65 1.15 8.26 18.95
C GLU A 65 2.23 7.32 19.50
N LYS A 66 1.91 6.51 20.52
CA LYS A 66 2.82 5.55 21.15
C LYS A 66 2.77 4.14 20.53
N GLY A 67 2.00 3.94 19.47
CA GLY A 67 1.80 2.65 18.81
C GLY A 67 0.36 2.13 18.88
N LEU A 68 0.18 0.84 18.60
CA LEU A 68 -1.12 0.17 18.54
C LEU A 68 -1.57 -0.32 19.91
N LEU A 69 -2.73 0.11 20.37
CA LEU A 69 -3.48 -0.54 21.44
C LEU A 69 -4.21 -1.75 20.85
N ALA A 70 -3.53 -2.89 20.81
CA ALA A 70 -3.96 -4.08 20.08
C ALA A 70 -5.24 -4.70 20.66
N GLN A 71 -6.08 -5.22 19.76
CA GLN A 71 -7.24 -6.04 20.05
C GLN A 71 -7.27 -7.21 19.09
N ASP A 72 -7.91 -8.31 19.48
CA ASP A 72 -8.07 -9.43 18.58
C ASP A 72 -8.90 -9.07 17.34
N LEU A 73 -8.40 -9.47 16.18
CA LEU A 73 -9.20 -9.50 14.97
C LEU A 73 -10.31 -10.56 15.10
N PRO A 74 -11.53 -10.30 14.59
CA PRO A 74 -12.58 -11.31 14.53
C PRO A 74 -12.15 -12.46 13.60
N PRO A 75 -12.65 -13.69 13.80
CA PRO A 75 -12.18 -14.88 13.07
C PRO A 75 -12.20 -14.73 11.54
N TRP A 76 -13.24 -14.11 10.98
CA TRP A 76 -13.38 -13.90 9.54
C TRP A 76 -12.30 -12.95 8.97
N LEU A 77 -11.83 -11.97 9.75
CA LEU A 77 -10.68 -11.14 9.38
C LEU A 77 -9.37 -11.91 9.56
N LYS A 78 -9.20 -12.64 10.66
CA LYS A 78 -8.00 -13.46 10.90
C LYS A 78 -7.75 -14.45 9.76
N GLN A 79 -8.80 -15.06 9.23
CA GLN A 79 -8.69 -16.01 8.13
C GLN A 79 -8.13 -15.37 6.85
N ILE A 80 -8.71 -14.24 6.42
CA ILE A 80 -8.28 -13.59 5.17
C ILE A 80 -6.90 -12.94 5.32
N THR A 81 -6.60 -12.33 6.48
CA THR A 81 -5.30 -11.72 6.72
C THR A 81 -4.19 -12.76 6.81
N HIS A 82 -4.44 -13.90 7.46
CA HIS A 82 -3.51 -15.02 7.48
C HIS A 82 -3.23 -15.55 6.07
N ARG A 83 -4.27 -15.75 5.24
CA ARG A 83 -4.09 -16.18 3.84
C ARG A 83 -3.20 -15.20 3.06
N ILE A 84 -3.49 -13.90 3.14
CA ILE A 84 -2.69 -12.86 2.46
C ILE A 84 -1.23 -12.89 2.92
N SER A 85 -0.98 -12.99 4.23
CA SER A 85 0.39 -13.07 4.76
C SER A 85 1.13 -14.32 4.29
N GLU A 86 0.47 -15.48 4.31
CA GLU A 86 1.06 -16.76 3.91
C GLU A 86 1.34 -16.84 2.41
N GLU A 87 0.40 -16.42 1.56
CA GLU A 87 0.56 -16.52 0.11
C GLU A 87 1.51 -15.45 -0.45
N SER A 88 1.48 -14.23 0.10
CA SER A 88 2.36 -13.17 -0.39
C SER A 88 3.79 -13.28 0.14
N ARG A 89 3.98 -13.76 1.38
CA ARG A 89 5.27 -13.73 2.11
C ARG A 89 5.90 -12.33 2.18
N LEU A 90 5.13 -11.27 1.96
CA LEU A 90 5.63 -9.88 1.93
C LEU A 90 5.57 -9.20 3.30
N PHE A 91 4.69 -9.67 4.20
CA PHE A 91 4.50 -9.08 5.51
C PHE A 91 5.53 -9.60 6.51
N PRO A 92 6.26 -8.73 7.24
CA PRO A 92 7.29 -9.14 8.18
C PRO A 92 6.71 -9.80 9.45
N SER A 93 5.42 -9.62 9.69
CA SER A 93 4.67 -10.19 10.81
C SER A 93 3.20 -10.37 10.42
N THR A 94 2.44 -11.09 11.24
CA THR A 94 1.00 -11.27 11.01
C THR A 94 0.29 -9.92 10.98
N ILE A 95 -0.52 -9.70 9.95
CA ILE A 95 -1.38 -8.52 9.84
C ILE A 95 -2.33 -8.49 11.04
N ASN A 96 -2.23 -7.43 11.84
CA ASN A 96 -2.93 -7.29 13.11
C ASN A 96 -3.90 -6.11 13.14
N HIS A 97 -3.98 -5.32 12.06
CA HIS A 97 -4.81 -4.13 11.98
C HIS A 97 -5.50 -4.06 10.61
N VAL A 98 -6.81 -3.80 10.61
CA VAL A 98 -7.63 -3.77 9.40
C VAL A 98 -8.56 -2.57 9.44
N LEU A 99 -8.53 -1.79 8.36
CA LEU A 99 -9.46 -0.70 8.10
C LEU A 99 -10.43 -1.11 6.99
N ILE A 100 -11.73 -0.97 7.24
CA ILE A 100 -12.76 -1.23 6.24
C ILE A 100 -13.32 0.11 5.82
N ASN A 101 -13.05 0.52 4.58
CA ASN A 101 -13.54 1.77 4.02
C ASN A 101 -14.73 1.49 3.11
N GLU A 102 -15.83 2.20 3.31
CA GLU A 102 -16.98 2.17 2.41
C GLU A 102 -17.12 3.52 1.71
N TYR A 103 -17.27 3.46 0.40
CA TYR A 103 -17.49 4.59 -0.48
C TYR A 103 -18.79 4.39 -1.26
N LEU A 104 -19.65 5.40 -1.26
CA LEU A 104 -20.80 5.49 -2.15
C LEU A 104 -20.37 6.05 -3.52
N LEU A 105 -21.29 6.05 -4.47
CA LEU A 105 -21.06 6.66 -5.79
C LEU A 105 -20.59 8.12 -5.63
N ASN A 106 -19.55 8.50 -6.38
CA ASN A 106 -18.89 9.82 -6.35
C ASN A 106 -18.14 10.16 -5.05
N GLN A 107 -17.91 9.18 -4.17
CA GLN A 107 -17.04 9.34 -3.02
C GLN A 107 -15.61 8.87 -3.31
N GLY A 108 -14.67 9.37 -2.51
CA GLY A 108 -13.26 9.02 -2.61
C GLY A 108 -12.47 9.56 -1.42
N ILE A 109 -11.16 9.40 -1.48
CA ILE A 109 -10.22 9.89 -0.48
C ILE A 109 -9.26 10.88 -1.14
N MET A 110 -8.90 11.94 -0.41
CA MET A 110 -7.90 12.90 -0.87
C MET A 110 -6.52 12.23 -0.97
N PRO A 111 -5.61 12.76 -1.81
CA PRO A 111 -4.22 12.32 -1.82
C PRO A 111 -3.63 12.34 -0.41
N HIS A 112 -3.02 11.23 -0.01
CA HIS A 112 -2.41 11.05 1.31
C HIS A 112 -1.37 9.93 1.26
N GLN A 113 -0.56 9.86 2.31
CA GLN A 113 0.29 8.72 2.63
C GLN A 113 -0.20 8.07 3.91
N ASP A 114 0.04 6.77 4.05
CA ASP A 114 -0.23 6.09 5.30
C ASP A 114 0.68 6.59 6.42
N GLY A 115 0.16 6.58 7.65
CA GLY A 115 0.85 7.12 8.80
C GLY A 115 2.12 6.34 9.16
N PRO A 116 3.06 6.95 9.90
CA PRO A 116 4.35 6.33 10.26
C PRO A 116 4.23 5.14 11.23
N ALA A 117 3.02 4.83 11.71
CA ALA A 117 2.77 3.74 12.65
C ALA A 117 2.73 2.35 11.98
N TYR A 118 2.63 2.28 10.66
CA TYR A 118 2.56 1.02 9.94
C TYR A 118 3.92 0.63 9.34
N VAL A 119 4.15 -0.68 9.26
CA VAL A 119 5.23 -1.22 8.44
C VAL A 119 4.98 -0.89 6.96
N PRO A 120 6.01 -0.71 6.13
CA PRO A 120 5.86 -0.21 4.76
C PRO A 120 5.40 -1.29 3.77
N VAL A 121 4.31 -1.99 4.11
CA VAL A 121 3.63 -3.01 3.30
C VAL A 121 2.13 -2.92 3.58
N VAL A 122 1.33 -2.74 2.52
CA VAL A 122 -0.13 -2.63 2.61
C VAL A 122 -0.78 -3.64 1.68
N ALA A 123 -1.88 -4.25 2.13
CA ALA A 123 -2.78 -5.05 1.31
C ALA A 123 -4.18 -4.41 1.29
N ILE A 124 -4.76 -4.31 0.11
CA ILE A 124 -6.12 -3.81 -0.14
C ILE A 124 -6.90 -4.90 -0.86
N LEU A 125 -7.89 -5.46 -0.17
CA LEU A 125 -8.88 -6.36 -0.76
C LEU A 125 -10.12 -5.55 -1.14
N SER A 126 -10.39 -5.44 -2.43
CA SER A 126 -11.54 -4.70 -2.96
C SER A 126 -12.80 -5.56 -3.01
N LEU A 127 -13.93 -5.02 -2.59
CA LEU A 127 -15.24 -5.69 -2.57
C LEU A 127 -16.30 -4.81 -3.24
N GLY A 128 -17.35 -5.41 -3.79
CA GLY A 128 -18.53 -4.71 -4.28
C GLY A 128 -18.36 -4.12 -5.68
N SER A 129 -18.00 -2.84 -5.80
CA SER A 129 -17.86 -2.13 -7.07
C SER A 129 -16.40 -1.80 -7.38
N SER A 130 -16.07 -1.68 -8.68
CA SER A 130 -14.73 -1.25 -9.09
C SER A 130 -14.42 0.18 -8.70
N VAL A 131 -13.16 0.48 -8.38
CA VAL A 131 -12.66 1.83 -8.09
C VAL A 131 -11.30 2.05 -8.77
N VAL A 132 -10.95 3.29 -9.06
CA VAL A 132 -9.61 3.64 -9.54
C VAL A 132 -8.77 4.12 -8.36
N MET A 133 -7.56 3.58 -8.24
CA MET A 133 -6.54 4.07 -7.30
C MET A 133 -5.42 4.73 -8.08
N ASP A 134 -5.15 6.00 -7.77
CA ASP A 134 -4.09 6.79 -8.38
C ASP A 134 -2.84 6.82 -7.49
N PHE A 135 -1.69 6.52 -8.09
CA PHE A 135 -0.38 6.65 -7.49
C PHE A 135 0.34 7.83 -8.10
N THR A 136 0.77 8.76 -7.26
CA THR A 136 1.52 9.95 -7.66
C THR A 136 2.82 10.04 -6.87
N PRO A 137 3.97 10.33 -7.51
CA PRO A 137 5.22 10.55 -6.81
C PRO A 137 5.10 11.63 -5.73
N HIS A 138 5.76 11.42 -4.58
CA HIS A 138 5.76 12.40 -3.51
C HIS A 138 6.63 13.62 -3.87
N SER A 139 6.25 14.82 -3.42
CA SER A 139 6.92 16.08 -3.79
C SER A 139 8.37 16.17 -3.30
N SER A 140 8.77 15.41 -2.28
CA SER A 140 10.18 15.29 -1.86
C SER A 140 11.08 14.62 -2.91
N LEU A 141 10.52 13.77 -3.79
CA LEU A 141 11.27 13.29 -4.96
C LEU A 141 11.49 14.43 -5.98
N ASN A 142 10.52 15.33 -6.13
CA ASN A 142 10.59 16.44 -7.08
C ASN A 142 11.46 17.62 -6.60
N ASN A 143 11.65 17.79 -5.30
CA ASN A 143 12.38 18.94 -4.71
C ASN A 143 13.89 18.70 -4.53
N SER A 144 14.42 17.54 -4.93
CA SER A 144 15.87 17.26 -4.85
C SER A 144 16.67 17.87 -6.03
N THR A 145 16.02 18.59 -6.94
CA THR A 145 16.66 19.42 -7.97
C THR A 145 16.72 20.88 -7.50
N ASP A 146 17.94 21.40 -7.40
CA ASP A 146 18.33 22.80 -7.23
C ASP A 146 18.36 23.42 -5.82
N THR A 147 19.49 23.20 -5.13
CA THR A 147 20.25 24.31 -4.54
C THR A 147 21.75 24.01 -4.70
N SER A 148 22.29 24.24 -5.89
CA SER A 148 23.72 24.50 -6.10
C SER A 148 23.88 25.90 -6.67
N GLY A 149 23.67 26.89 -5.79
CA GLY A 149 24.12 28.25 -6.01
C GLY A 149 25.57 28.40 -5.52
N ASN A 150 26.50 28.30 -6.47
CA ASN A 150 27.88 28.79 -6.49
C ASN A 150 28.51 29.34 -5.18
N ASN A 151 29.60 28.72 -4.75
CA ASN A 151 30.80 29.47 -4.35
C ASN A 151 32.05 28.77 -4.89
N ILE A 152 32.73 29.48 -5.79
CA ILE A 152 33.97 29.11 -6.46
C ILE A 152 35.17 29.49 -5.58
N ASN A 153 36.00 28.52 -5.20
CA ASN A 153 37.47 28.52 -5.29
C ASN A 153 38.05 27.47 -4.31
N ASP A 154 38.71 26.42 -4.81
CA ASP A 154 40.17 26.44 -4.99
C ASP A 154 40.66 25.06 -5.49
N LYS A 155 41.78 25.08 -6.21
CA LYS A 155 42.42 23.99 -6.94
C LYS A 155 42.93 22.90 -6.01
N THR A 156 42.71 21.63 -6.36
CA THR A 156 43.79 20.64 -6.53
C THR A 156 43.25 19.33 -7.12
N SER A 157 43.99 18.85 -8.12
CA SER A 157 43.73 17.71 -8.99
C SER A 157 44.01 16.35 -8.35
N LYS A 158 43.13 15.36 -8.57
CA LYS A 158 43.42 13.91 -8.79
C LYS A 158 42.17 13.15 -9.30
N PRO A 159 42.33 12.01 -9.99
CA PRO A 159 41.49 11.63 -11.12
C PRO A 159 40.25 10.78 -10.79
N ALA A 160 39.33 10.83 -11.75
CA ALA A 160 38.08 10.09 -11.91
C ALA A 160 38.04 8.67 -11.30
N HIS A 161 37.13 8.48 -10.36
CA HIS A 161 36.46 7.20 -10.16
C HIS A 161 34.98 7.40 -10.46
N MET A 162 34.42 6.50 -11.29
CA MET A 162 33.06 6.53 -11.81
C MET A 162 32.01 6.91 -10.76
N ALA A 163 31.43 8.09 -10.93
CA ALA A 163 30.18 8.50 -10.30
C ALA A 163 29.18 8.88 -11.40
N MET A 164 28.96 7.94 -12.32
CA MET A 164 27.77 7.90 -13.16
C MET A 164 26.99 6.70 -12.67
N ASN A 165 25.96 6.95 -11.87
CA ASN A 165 24.81 6.06 -11.61
C ASN A 165 23.80 6.70 -10.63
N SER A 166 24.12 7.79 -9.94
CA SER A 166 23.21 8.38 -8.95
C SER A 166 22.23 9.43 -9.48
N ARG A 167 22.35 9.86 -10.75
CA ARG A 167 21.51 10.94 -11.33
C ARG A 167 20.35 10.45 -12.20
N GLU A 168 20.33 9.17 -12.60
CA GLU A 168 19.25 8.62 -13.44
C GLU A 168 18.12 7.98 -12.60
N GLU A 169 18.37 7.61 -11.34
CA GLU A 169 17.37 6.98 -10.45
C GLU A 169 16.38 7.98 -9.80
N LEU A 170 16.65 9.29 -9.87
CA LEU A 170 15.83 10.30 -9.18
C LEU A 170 14.51 10.66 -9.88
N ASN A 171 14.28 10.14 -11.10
CA ASN A 171 13.07 10.35 -11.92
C ASN A 171 12.35 9.03 -12.25
N GLU A 172 12.59 7.96 -11.49
CA GLU A 172 12.40 6.59 -11.99
C GLU A 172 10.93 6.20 -12.27
N TYR A 173 9.96 6.78 -11.57
CA TYR A 173 8.56 6.34 -11.64
C TYR A 173 7.58 7.50 -11.83
N GLY A 174 6.89 7.51 -12.98
CA GLY A 174 5.80 8.45 -13.25
C GLY A 174 4.48 8.05 -12.58
N PRO A 175 3.50 8.98 -12.51
CA PRO A 175 2.17 8.67 -11.96
C PRO A 175 1.48 7.58 -12.79
N PHE A 176 0.71 6.73 -12.13
CA PHE A 176 -0.06 5.68 -12.77
C PHE A 176 -1.33 5.39 -11.96
N SER A 177 -2.28 4.70 -12.59
CA SER A 177 -3.55 4.33 -11.97
C SER A 177 -3.76 2.83 -12.08
N VAL A 178 -4.41 2.25 -11.08
CA VAL A 178 -4.84 0.84 -11.07
C VAL A 178 -6.35 0.79 -10.88
N VAL A 179 -7.04 0.06 -11.75
CA VAL A 179 -8.47 -0.23 -11.58
C VAL A 179 -8.60 -1.43 -10.63
N LEU A 180 -9.14 -1.19 -9.44
CA LEU A 180 -9.39 -2.22 -8.45
C LEU A 180 -10.76 -2.82 -8.68
N MET A 181 -10.81 -3.96 -9.37
CA MET A 181 -12.03 -4.73 -9.57
C MET A 181 -12.51 -5.37 -8.26
N PRO A 182 -13.83 -5.65 -8.12
CA PRO A 182 -14.33 -6.44 -7.00
C PRO A 182 -13.57 -7.78 -6.90
N ARG A 183 -13.31 -8.23 -5.68
CA ARG A 183 -12.57 -9.46 -5.33
C ARG A 183 -11.09 -9.45 -5.65
N SER A 184 -10.51 -8.34 -6.09
CA SER A 184 -9.08 -8.24 -6.34
C SER A 184 -8.27 -7.85 -5.10
N LEU A 185 -7.02 -8.28 -5.08
CA LEU A 185 -6.04 -7.92 -4.06
C LEU A 185 -4.96 -7.03 -4.67
N LEU A 186 -4.76 -5.85 -4.09
CA LEU A 186 -3.62 -5.00 -4.36
C LEU A 186 -2.66 -5.08 -3.16
N ILE A 187 -1.38 -5.34 -3.41
CA ILE A 187 -0.33 -5.23 -2.40
C ILE A 187 0.71 -4.24 -2.89
N PHE A 188 1.12 -3.29 -2.05
CA PHE A 188 2.26 -2.44 -2.36
C PHE A 188 3.16 -2.23 -1.15
N LYS A 189 4.47 -2.05 -1.42
CA LYS A 189 5.51 -1.90 -0.39
C LYS A 189 6.65 -0.98 -0.81
N ASP A 190 7.57 -0.75 0.12
CA ASP A 190 8.82 -0.02 -0.09
C ASP A 190 8.57 1.34 -0.77
N LYS A 191 9.18 1.61 -1.94
CA LYS A 191 9.08 2.89 -2.68
C LYS A 191 7.64 3.29 -3.06
N ALA A 192 6.72 2.33 -3.21
CA ALA A 192 5.30 2.62 -3.44
C ALA A 192 4.56 3.09 -2.16
N TYR A 193 5.12 2.78 -0.99
CA TYR A 193 4.60 3.15 0.32
C TYR A 193 5.29 4.39 0.90
N SER A 194 6.63 4.48 0.78
CA SER A 194 7.45 5.57 1.33
C SER A 194 7.77 6.63 0.28
N GLY A 195 7.50 7.91 0.59
CA GLY A 195 7.87 9.04 -0.27
C GLY A 195 9.34 9.46 -0.19
N SER A 196 10.23 8.58 0.28
CA SER A 196 11.65 8.85 0.56
C SER A 196 12.56 7.82 -0.10
#